data_AF-A0A7S2IHR4-F1
#
_entry.id   AF-A0A7S2IHR4-F1
#
_cell.length_a   1.000
_cell.length_b   1.000
_cell.length_c   1.000
_cell.angle_alpha   90.00
_cell.angle_beta   90.00
_cell.angle_gamma   90.00
#
_symmetry.space_group_name_H-M   'P 1'
#
loop_
_entity.id
_entity.type
_entity.pdbx_description
1 polymer ?
#
loop_
_entity_poly.entity_id
_entity_poly.type
_entity_poly.pdbx_seq_one_letter_code
_entity_poly.pdbx_strand_id
1 'polypeptide(L)'
;EVGRDVFLERTWQYKEEQGGHITRQLRSLGASADWTRERFTMDKDLSEAVVEAFVRLHEKGLVYRGEYMVNWAPMLQTAVSDLEVEYSDEEGKLYYFKYMVEGSDEFLPVATTRPETIMGDTAVCVHPEDSRYKHLVGKKAVVPMSDGRTIPIIADEYVDMEFGTGALKITPGHDPNDYAIGKKYDLETVNIMNKDGSMNSNAGSYD
;
A
#
# COMPACT_ATOMS: atom_id res chain seq x y z
N GLU A 1 26.02 3.62 6.48
CA GLU A 1 25.03 3.88 7.54
C GLU A 1 25.75 4.42 8.77
N VAL A 2 25.24 5.46 9.45
CA VAL A 2 25.95 6.13 10.58
C VAL A 2 25.35 5.83 11.95
N GLY A 3 24.27 5.04 12.02
CA GLY A 3 23.51 4.78 13.24
C GLY A 3 22.54 5.91 13.61
N ARG A 4 21.52 5.58 14.41
CA ARG A 4 20.41 6.49 14.74
C ARG A 4 20.88 7.75 15.48
N ASP A 5 21.76 7.62 16.46
CA ASP A 5 22.14 8.74 17.32
C ASP A 5 22.97 9.78 16.55
N VAL A 6 23.95 9.32 15.77
CA VAL A 6 24.76 10.18 14.91
C VAL A 6 23.91 10.81 13.81
N PHE A 7 22.94 10.06 13.25
CA PHE A 7 22.01 10.61 12.28
C PHE A 7 21.18 11.76 12.87
N LEU A 8 20.60 11.56 14.06
CA LEU A 8 19.83 12.61 14.73
C LEU A 8 20.67 13.83 15.08
N GLU A 9 21.91 13.64 15.54
CA GLU A 9 22.82 14.75 15.79
C GLU A 9 23.01 15.60 14.53
N ARG A 10 23.25 14.96 13.38
CA ARG A 10 23.38 15.65 12.09
C ARG A 10 22.08 16.34 11.65
N THR A 11 20.92 15.71 11.87
CA THR A 11 19.62 16.32 11.56
C THR A 11 19.39 17.59 12.38
N TRP A 12 19.74 17.59 13.67
CA TRP A 12 19.64 18.78 14.52
C TRP A 12 20.62 19.87 14.11
N GLN A 13 21.87 19.52 13.76
CA GLN A 13 22.84 20.48 13.21
C GLN A 13 22.29 21.15 11.94
N TYR A 14 21.74 20.35 11.02
CA TYR A 14 21.11 20.86 9.80
C TYR A 14 19.91 21.76 10.09
N LYS A 15 19.04 21.38 11.03
CA LYS A 15 17.88 22.19 11.45
C LYS A 15 18.33 23.56 11.99
N GLU A 16 19.38 23.62 12.80
CA GLU A 16 19.89 24.89 13.35
C GLU A 16 20.46 25.79 12.25
N GLU A 17 21.21 25.22 11.32
CA GLU A 17 21.73 25.95 10.16
C GLU A 17 20.58 26.52 9.31
N GLN A 18 19.67 25.67 8.84
CA GLN A 18 18.57 26.07 7.96
C GLN A 18 17.56 26.98 8.65
N GLY A 19 17.18 26.69 9.90
CA GLY A 19 16.29 27.55 10.68
C GLY A 19 16.85 28.96 10.85
N GLY A 20 18.16 29.07 11.09
CA GLY A 20 18.85 30.36 11.11
C GLY A 20 18.80 31.09 9.77
N HIS A 21 18.92 30.39 8.63
CA HIS A 21 18.80 31.00 7.31
C HIS A 21 17.39 31.52 7.04
N ILE A 22 16.37 30.71 7.30
CA ILE A 22 14.95 31.04 7.08
C ILE A 22 14.56 32.28 7.88
N THR A 23 14.91 32.33 9.17
CA THR A 23 14.58 33.46 10.04
C THR A 23 15.30 34.75 9.62
N ARG A 24 16.58 34.68 9.22
CA ARG A 24 17.32 35.83 8.67
C ARG A 24 16.67 36.36 7.40
N GLN A 25 16.24 35.47 6.49
CA GLN A 25 15.54 35.86 5.27
C GLN A 25 14.23 36.60 5.59
N LEU A 26 13.39 36.04 6.46
CA LEU A 26 12.12 36.67 6.84
C LEU A 26 12.32 38.06 7.50
N ARG A 27 13.32 38.20 8.37
CA ARG A 27 13.67 39.50 8.97
C ARG A 27 14.16 40.50 7.93
N SER A 28 14.98 40.06 6.97
CA SER A 28 15.46 40.92 5.88
C SER A 28 14.35 41.41 4.96
N LEU A 29 13.27 40.63 4.82
CA LEU A 29 12.05 41.02 4.12
C LEU A 29 11.15 41.98 4.92
N GLY A 30 11.51 42.30 6.16
CA GLY A 30 10.74 43.20 7.02
C GLY A 30 9.56 42.54 7.75
N ALA A 31 9.58 41.21 7.93
CA ALA A 31 8.52 40.53 8.68
C ALA A 31 8.46 41.00 10.14
N SER A 32 7.32 41.60 10.53
CA SER A 32 7.04 42.15 11.86
C SER A 32 6.49 41.11 12.86
N ALA A 33 6.92 39.85 12.73
CA ALA A 33 6.52 38.77 13.64
C ALA A 33 7.05 39.00 15.07
N ASP A 34 6.37 38.43 16.07
CA ASP A 34 6.87 38.40 17.45
C ASP A 34 7.97 37.34 17.58
N TRP A 35 9.19 37.74 17.24
CA TRP A 35 10.38 36.91 17.29
C TRP A 35 10.76 36.43 18.70
N THR A 36 10.21 37.03 19.76
CA THR A 36 10.44 36.54 21.14
C THR A 36 9.68 35.25 21.42
N ARG A 37 8.68 34.93 20.58
CA ARG A 37 7.84 33.74 20.64
C ARG A 37 8.08 32.79 19.47
N GLU A 38 9.25 32.87 18.85
CA GLU A 38 9.65 31.89 17.85
C GLU A 38 9.57 30.48 18.45
N ARG A 39 9.03 29.53 17.67
CA ARG A 39 8.84 28.15 18.07
C ARG A 39 9.14 27.21 16.91
N PHE A 40 9.62 26.02 17.25
CA PHE A 40 9.83 24.91 16.33
C PHE A 40 9.00 23.71 16.79
N THR A 41 8.46 22.96 15.82
CA THR A 41 7.50 21.87 16.09
C THR A 41 8.01 20.79 17.03
N MET A 42 9.35 20.59 17.11
CA MET A 42 9.98 19.65 18.03
C MET A 42 10.57 20.31 19.29
N ASP A 43 10.23 21.56 19.59
CA ASP A 43 10.55 22.17 20.88
C ASP A 43 9.88 21.38 22.01
N LYS A 44 10.46 21.43 23.22
CA LYS A 44 9.98 20.67 24.38
C LYS A 44 8.48 20.91 24.65
N ASP A 45 8.07 22.16 24.78
CA ASP A 45 6.69 22.52 25.12
C ASP A 45 5.69 22.08 24.04
N LEU A 46 6.09 22.16 22.76
CA LEU A 46 5.23 21.74 21.65
C LEU A 46 5.18 20.21 21.51
N SER A 47 6.28 19.53 21.78
CA SER A 47 6.34 18.07 21.83
C SER A 47 5.44 17.52 22.95
N GLU A 48 5.46 18.15 24.13
CA GLU A 48 4.56 17.83 25.25
C GLU A 48 3.08 18.03 24.85
N ALA A 49 2.76 19.10 24.12
CA ALA A 49 1.41 19.34 23.62
C ALA A 49 0.94 18.25 22.63
N VAL A 50 1.82 17.76 21.75
CA VAL A 50 1.52 16.66 20.83
C VAL A 50 1.27 15.36 21.60
N VAL A 51 2.08 15.06 22.62
CA VAL A 51 1.89 13.88 23.48
C VAL A 51 0.55 13.93 24.20
N GLU A 52 0.20 15.07 24.81
CA GLU A 52 -1.10 15.28 25.46
C GLU A 52 -2.26 15.08 24.48
N ALA A 53 -2.16 15.65 23.27
CA ALA A 53 -3.18 15.49 22.24
C ALA A 53 -3.35 14.01 21.84
N PHE A 54 -2.25 13.29 21.62
CA PHE A 54 -2.27 11.86 21.29
C PHE A 54 -2.93 11.03 22.39
N VAL A 55 -2.51 11.22 23.65
CA VAL A 55 -3.07 10.49 24.81
C VAL A 55 -4.56 10.75 24.92
N ARG A 56 -5.00 12.00 24.81
CA ARG A 56 -6.42 12.36 24.88
C ARG A 56 -7.25 11.74 23.76
N LEU A 57 -6.71 11.66 22.54
CA LEU A 57 -7.40 11.01 21.42
C LEU A 57 -7.47 9.49 21.63
N HIS A 58 -6.42 8.88 22.17
CA HIS A 58 -6.40 7.47 22.54
C HIS A 58 -7.41 7.14 23.67
N GLU A 59 -7.46 7.94 24.74
CA GLU A 59 -8.43 7.78 25.84
C GLU A 59 -9.89 7.89 25.37
N LYS A 60 -10.13 8.67 24.31
CA LYS A 60 -11.45 8.78 23.66
C LYS A 60 -11.77 7.63 22.69
N GLY A 61 -10.85 6.68 22.50
CA GLY A 61 -11.00 5.58 21.55
C GLY A 61 -10.89 5.99 20.08
N LEU A 62 -10.33 7.18 19.78
CA LEU A 62 -10.15 7.69 18.41
C LEU A 62 -8.81 7.28 17.80
N VAL A 63 -7.86 6.81 18.61
CA VAL A 63 -6.58 6.25 18.19
C VAL A 63 -6.54 4.79 18.58
N TYR A 64 -6.19 3.93 17.64
CA TYR A 64 -6.03 2.49 17.86
C TYR A 64 -4.80 1.98 17.10
N ARG A 65 -4.34 0.79 17.47
CA ARG A 65 -3.31 0.05 16.74
C ARG A 65 -3.95 -1.16 16.08
N GLY A 66 -3.73 -1.32 14.78
CA GLY A 66 -4.23 -2.46 14.02
C GLY A 66 -3.40 -2.68 12.77
N GLU A 67 -3.66 -3.80 12.10
CA GLU A 67 -3.10 -4.10 10.78
C GLU A 67 -4.07 -3.58 9.72
N TYR A 68 -3.56 -2.72 8.85
CA TYR A 68 -4.30 -2.06 7.79
C TYR A 68 -3.39 -1.87 6.57
N MET A 69 -3.97 -1.83 5.38
CA MET A 69 -3.24 -1.54 4.15
C MET A 69 -2.75 -0.09 4.17
N VAL A 70 -1.45 0.12 4.13
CA VAL A 70 -0.87 1.47 4.14
C VAL A 70 -0.15 1.75 2.84
N ASN A 71 -0.10 3.01 2.44
CA ASN A 71 0.83 3.44 1.40
C ASN A 71 2.24 3.35 1.97
N TRP A 72 3.08 2.49 1.40
CA TRP A 72 4.46 2.29 1.86
C TRP A 72 5.45 2.88 0.86
N ALA A 73 6.41 3.66 1.33
CA ALA A 73 7.48 4.23 0.52
C ALA A 73 8.76 3.38 0.69
N PRO A 74 9.15 2.52 -0.28
CA PRO A 74 10.27 1.59 -0.11
C PRO A 74 11.62 2.29 0.10
N MET A 75 11.83 3.44 -0.56
CA MET A 75 13.07 4.23 -0.42
C MET A 75 13.22 4.86 0.97
N LEU A 76 12.11 5.31 1.57
CA LEU A 76 12.10 5.94 2.89
C LEU A 76 11.89 4.92 4.02
N GLN A 77 11.48 3.70 3.67
CA GLN A 77 11.13 2.62 4.59
C GLN A 77 10.11 3.07 5.67
N THR A 78 9.08 3.79 5.24
CA THR A 78 8.00 4.27 6.11
C THR A 78 6.64 4.24 5.41
N ALA A 79 5.59 4.17 6.22
CA ALA A 79 4.23 4.44 5.76
C ALA A 79 4.04 5.95 5.54
N VAL A 80 3.20 6.30 4.56
CA VAL A 80 2.81 7.67 4.23
C VAL A 80 1.28 7.80 4.22
N SER A 81 0.78 8.99 4.55
CA SER A 81 -0.66 9.31 4.49
C SER A 81 -1.17 9.30 3.04
N ASP A 82 -2.46 9.07 2.83
CA ASP A 82 -3.10 9.26 1.51
C ASP A 82 -2.89 10.68 0.97
N LEU A 83 -2.79 11.69 1.85
CA LEU A 83 -2.54 13.09 1.48
C LEU A 83 -1.10 13.35 1.04
N GLU A 84 -0.18 12.42 1.28
CA GLU A 84 1.23 12.51 0.88
C GLU A 84 1.51 11.74 -0.42
N VAL A 85 0.50 11.07 -0.99
CA VAL A 85 0.61 10.35 -2.26
C VAL A 85 0.22 11.27 -3.41
N GLU A 86 1.17 11.50 -4.30
CA GLU A 86 0.95 12.23 -5.56
C GLU A 86 0.77 11.24 -6.72
N TYR A 87 -0.27 11.44 -7.52
CA TYR A 87 -0.57 10.60 -8.68
C TYR A 87 -0.07 11.26 -9.96
N SER A 88 0.62 10.50 -10.79
CA SER A 88 0.99 10.86 -12.16
C SER A 88 0.54 9.79 -13.14
N ASP A 89 0.19 10.21 -14.36
CA ASP A 89 -0.09 9.28 -15.45
C ASP A 89 1.25 8.82 -16.07
N GLU A 90 1.41 7.50 -16.19
CA GLU A 90 2.60 6.87 -16.77
C GLU A 90 2.19 5.89 -17.88
N GLU A 91 3.02 5.75 -18.92
CA GLU A 91 2.78 4.74 -19.95
C GLU A 91 3.00 3.33 -19.39
N GLY A 92 1.90 2.60 -19.21
CA GLY A 92 1.89 1.22 -18.71
C GLY A 92 1.67 0.17 -19.78
N LYS A 93 1.80 -1.11 -19.38
CA LYS A 93 1.40 -2.27 -20.18
C LYS A 93 0.31 -3.04 -19.43
N LEU A 94 -0.69 -3.49 -20.18
CA LEU A 94 -1.70 -4.41 -19.67
C LEU A 94 -1.37 -5.83 -20.15
N TYR A 95 -1.10 -6.71 -19.20
CA TYR A 95 -0.75 -8.11 -19.43
C TYR A 95 -1.97 -9.00 -19.27
N TYR A 96 -1.96 -10.13 -19.98
CA TYR A 96 -3.03 -11.12 -19.94
C TYR A 96 -2.47 -12.49 -19.55
N PHE A 97 -2.99 -13.06 -18.47
CA PHE A 97 -2.58 -14.35 -17.95
C PHE A 97 -3.73 -15.35 -17.96
N LYS A 98 -3.42 -16.63 -18.14
CA LYS A 98 -4.41 -17.72 -18.10
C LYS A 98 -4.35 -18.40 -16.74
N TYR A 99 -5.44 -18.30 -15.98
CA TYR A 99 -5.63 -19.07 -14.76
C TYR A 99 -6.39 -20.34 -15.11
N MET A 100 -5.70 -21.47 -15.15
CA MET A 100 -6.31 -22.75 -15.52
C MET A 100 -7.30 -23.18 -14.43
N VAL A 101 -8.49 -23.63 -14.80
CA VAL A 101 -9.46 -24.17 -13.84
C VAL A 101 -8.94 -25.54 -13.36
N GLU A 102 -8.91 -25.73 -12.04
CA GLU A 102 -8.40 -26.96 -11.44
C GLU A 102 -9.17 -28.19 -11.97
N GLY A 103 -8.43 -29.18 -12.52
CA GLY A 103 -9.01 -30.39 -13.07
C GLY A 103 -9.73 -30.23 -14.43
N SER A 104 -9.48 -29.14 -15.15
CA SER A 104 -10.08 -28.85 -16.46
C SER A 104 -9.06 -28.27 -17.45
N ASP A 105 -9.38 -28.35 -18.76
CA ASP A 105 -8.66 -27.65 -19.83
C ASP A 105 -9.16 -26.19 -20.02
N GLU A 106 -10.20 -25.79 -19.29
CA GLU A 106 -10.74 -24.43 -19.28
C GLU A 106 -9.84 -23.46 -18.50
N PHE A 107 -9.85 -22.18 -18.86
CA PHE A 107 -9.08 -21.15 -18.17
C PHE A 107 -9.85 -19.82 -18.08
N LEU A 108 -9.52 -19.03 -17.06
CA LEU A 108 -9.96 -17.65 -16.91
C LEU A 108 -8.83 -16.72 -17.39
N PRO A 109 -9.03 -15.93 -18.46
CA PRO A 109 -8.09 -14.90 -18.83
C PRO A 109 -8.21 -13.74 -17.83
N VAL A 110 -7.12 -13.34 -17.19
CA VAL A 110 -7.07 -12.22 -16.23
C VAL A 110 -6.17 -11.14 -16.79
N ALA A 111 -6.65 -9.89 -16.77
CA ALA A 111 -5.88 -8.72 -17.16
C ALA A 111 -5.25 -8.04 -15.94
N THR A 112 -3.97 -7.67 -16.02
CA THR A 112 -3.32 -6.89 -14.95
C THR A 112 -2.16 -6.04 -15.45
N THR A 113 -1.95 -4.89 -14.80
CA THR A 113 -0.78 -4.04 -14.98
C THR A 113 0.39 -4.41 -14.06
N ARG A 114 0.15 -5.27 -13.05
CA ARG A 114 1.11 -5.65 -12.00
C ARG A 114 1.40 -7.16 -12.01
N PRO A 115 2.03 -7.72 -13.05
CA PRO A 115 2.31 -9.15 -13.14
C PRO A 115 3.14 -9.70 -11.95
N GLU A 116 4.00 -8.87 -11.36
CA GLU A 116 4.79 -9.20 -10.18
C GLU A 116 3.94 -9.57 -8.96
N THR A 117 2.68 -9.09 -8.89
CA THR A 117 1.78 -9.36 -7.75
C THR A 117 1.06 -10.70 -7.83
N ILE A 118 1.15 -11.44 -8.93
CA ILE A 118 0.44 -12.73 -9.16
C ILE A 118 0.74 -13.76 -8.04
N MET A 119 1.98 -13.77 -7.53
CA MET A 119 2.37 -14.69 -6.47
C MET A 119 1.64 -14.42 -5.15
N GLY A 120 1.12 -13.22 -4.94
CA GLY A 120 0.32 -12.84 -3.78
C GLY A 120 -1.19 -13.05 -3.96
N ASP A 121 -1.64 -13.56 -5.11
CA ASP A 121 -3.07 -13.71 -5.38
C ASP A 121 -3.72 -14.70 -4.42
N THR A 122 -4.92 -14.40 -3.93
CA THR A 122 -5.68 -15.31 -3.07
C THR A 122 -7.09 -15.60 -3.56
N ALA A 123 -7.53 -14.94 -4.65
CA ALA A 123 -8.70 -15.34 -5.42
C ALA A 123 -8.63 -14.79 -6.86
N VAL A 124 -9.45 -15.35 -7.75
CA VAL A 124 -9.86 -14.69 -8.99
C VAL A 124 -11.31 -14.27 -8.81
N CYS A 125 -11.63 -13.01 -9.10
CA CYS A 125 -12.97 -12.46 -8.97
C CYS A 125 -13.57 -12.19 -10.36
N VAL A 126 -14.84 -12.52 -10.52
CA VAL A 126 -15.64 -12.23 -11.72
C VAL A 126 -16.94 -11.53 -11.33
N HIS A 127 -17.60 -10.86 -12.27
CA HIS A 127 -18.90 -10.28 -11.98
C HIS A 127 -19.99 -11.38 -11.88
N PRO A 128 -20.91 -11.35 -10.90
CA PRO A 128 -21.92 -12.41 -10.69
C PRO A 128 -22.90 -12.60 -11.87
N GLU A 129 -23.10 -11.55 -12.66
CA GLU A 129 -23.95 -11.56 -13.86
C GLU A 129 -23.16 -11.77 -15.17
N ASP A 130 -21.85 -12.02 -15.09
CA ASP A 130 -21.06 -12.36 -16.26
C ASP A 130 -21.32 -13.80 -16.70
N SER A 131 -22.16 -13.96 -17.73
CA SER A 131 -22.52 -15.28 -18.30
C SER A 131 -21.31 -16.06 -18.83
N ARG A 132 -20.18 -15.40 -19.10
CA ARG A 132 -18.93 -16.05 -19.55
C ARG A 132 -18.26 -16.87 -18.45
N TYR A 133 -18.43 -16.50 -17.18
CA TYR A 133 -17.69 -17.08 -16.04
C TYR A 133 -18.57 -17.56 -14.89
N LYS A 134 -19.89 -17.33 -14.93
CA LYS A 134 -20.83 -17.71 -13.86
C LYS A 134 -20.75 -19.19 -13.47
N HIS A 135 -20.46 -20.09 -14.41
CA HIS A 135 -20.30 -21.53 -14.18
C HIS A 135 -18.95 -21.91 -13.53
N LEU A 136 -18.04 -20.97 -13.37
CA LEU A 136 -16.72 -21.14 -12.74
C LEU A 136 -16.68 -20.68 -11.29
N VAL A 137 -17.65 -19.88 -10.85
CA VAL A 137 -17.77 -19.41 -9.47
C VAL A 137 -17.88 -20.59 -8.52
N GLY A 138 -17.05 -20.60 -7.46
CA GLY A 138 -16.95 -21.70 -6.50
C GLY A 138 -15.97 -22.82 -6.90
N LYS A 139 -15.47 -22.83 -8.15
CA LYS A 139 -14.33 -23.68 -8.54
C LYS A 139 -13.02 -23.04 -8.08
N LYS A 140 -11.91 -23.74 -8.32
CA LYS A 140 -10.56 -23.23 -8.08
C LYS A 140 -9.82 -22.99 -9.40
N ALA A 141 -8.94 -22.00 -9.38
CA ALA A 141 -8.01 -21.67 -10.45
C ALA A 141 -6.58 -21.92 -9.99
N VAL A 142 -5.74 -22.42 -10.89
CA VAL A 142 -4.30 -22.57 -10.69
C VAL A 142 -3.64 -21.21 -10.96
N VAL A 143 -2.88 -20.73 -9.98
CA VAL A 143 -2.12 -19.48 -10.11
C VAL A 143 -0.97 -19.71 -11.09
N PRO A 144 -0.81 -18.87 -12.14
CA PRO A 144 0.30 -18.99 -13.07
C PRO A 144 1.65 -18.96 -12.34
N MET A 145 2.61 -19.76 -12.81
CA MET A 145 4.01 -19.71 -12.35
C MET A 145 4.22 -20.02 -10.85
N SER A 146 3.27 -20.72 -10.21
CA SER A 146 3.24 -20.95 -8.76
C SER A 146 3.37 -22.41 -8.32
N ASP A 147 3.96 -23.25 -9.19
CA ASP A 147 4.11 -24.70 -8.94
C ASP A 147 2.80 -25.43 -8.58
N GLY A 148 1.68 -24.95 -9.14
CA GLY A 148 0.36 -25.59 -8.98
C GLY A 148 -0.46 -25.09 -7.80
N ARG A 149 -0.09 -23.97 -7.15
CA ARG A 149 -0.93 -23.34 -6.11
C ARG A 149 -2.32 -23.02 -6.67
N THR A 150 -3.37 -23.36 -5.93
CA THR A 150 -4.76 -23.09 -6.34
C THR A 150 -5.45 -22.09 -5.43
N ILE A 151 -6.30 -21.25 -6.02
CA ILE A 151 -7.07 -20.18 -5.36
C ILE A 151 -8.54 -20.25 -5.79
N PRO A 152 -9.49 -19.85 -4.93
CA PRO A 152 -10.91 -19.85 -5.26
C PRO A 152 -11.25 -18.83 -6.37
N ILE A 153 -12.29 -19.16 -7.14
CA ILE A 153 -12.96 -18.23 -8.05
C ILE A 153 -14.22 -17.72 -7.34
N ILE A 154 -14.24 -16.43 -7.04
CA ILE A 154 -15.32 -15.74 -6.33
C ILE A 154 -16.07 -14.81 -7.28
N ALA A 155 -17.23 -14.32 -6.84
CA ALA A 155 -18.01 -13.35 -7.59
C ALA A 155 -18.27 -12.09 -6.77
N ASP A 156 -18.04 -10.91 -7.34
CA ASP A 156 -18.32 -9.62 -6.73
C ASP A 156 -18.74 -8.58 -7.77
N GLU A 157 -19.71 -7.73 -7.43
CA GLU A 157 -20.20 -6.64 -8.29
C GLU A 157 -19.16 -5.53 -8.51
N TYR A 158 -18.08 -5.50 -7.72
CA TYR A 158 -16.94 -4.60 -7.95
C TYR A 158 -16.26 -4.82 -9.30
N VAL A 159 -16.31 -6.04 -9.86
CA VAL A 159 -15.64 -6.37 -11.11
C VAL A 159 -16.39 -5.78 -12.31
N ASP A 160 -15.75 -4.90 -13.05
CA ASP A 160 -16.28 -4.40 -14.32
C ASP A 160 -16.16 -5.47 -15.42
N MET A 161 -17.30 -5.85 -16.02
CA MET A 161 -17.38 -6.83 -17.11
C MET A 161 -16.74 -6.33 -18.42
N GLU A 162 -16.68 -5.02 -18.63
CA GLU A 162 -16.17 -4.38 -19.85
C GLU A 162 -14.66 -4.13 -19.78
N PHE A 163 -14.09 -4.01 -18.58
CA PHE A 163 -12.67 -3.78 -18.40
C PHE A 163 -11.84 -5.05 -18.57
N GLY A 164 -10.85 -5.00 -19.46
CA GLY A 164 -9.92 -6.10 -19.71
C GLY A 164 -10.66 -7.36 -20.19
N THR A 165 -10.78 -8.35 -19.31
CA THR A 165 -11.43 -9.64 -19.59
C THR A 165 -12.73 -9.85 -18.83
N GLY A 166 -13.09 -8.97 -17.88
CA GLY A 166 -14.16 -9.22 -16.91
C GLY A 166 -13.79 -10.19 -15.78
N ALA A 167 -12.51 -10.57 -15.67
CA ALA A 167 -11.96 -11.34 -14.56
C ALA A 167 -10.74 -10.63 -13.98
N LEU A 168 -10.73 -10.49 -12.65
CA LEU A 168 -9.74 -9.73 -11.89
C LEU A 168 -9.00 -10.66 -10.92
N LYS A 169 -7.67 -10.60 -10.89
CA LYS A 169 -6.90 -11.24 -9.80
C LYS A 169 -7.06 -10.42 -8.51
N ILE A 170 -7.25 -11.10 -7.39
CA ILE A 170 -7.37 -10.46 -6.07
C ILE A 170 -6.11 -10.71 -5.29
N THR A 171 -5.37 -9.64 -4.99
CA THR A 171 -4.09 -9.69 -4.26
C THR A 171 -4.16 -8.79 -3.01
N PRO A 172 -4.80 -9.24 -1.92
CA PRO A 172 -5.11 -8.39 -0.77
C PRO A 172 -3.89 -7.74 -0.10
N GLY A 173 -2.70 -8.30 -0.28
CA GLY A 173 -1.46 -7.76 0.28
C GLY A 173 -0.87 -6.55 -0.47
N HIS A 174 -1.39 -6.20 -1.65
CA HIS A 174 -0.73 -5.26 -2.57
C HIS A 174 -1.65 -4.24 -3.26
N ASP A 175 -2.95 -4.25 -2.95
CA ASP A 175 -3.91 -3.29 -3.49
C ASP A 175 -5.04 -2.99 -2.49
N PRO A 176 -5.46 -1.72 -2.30
CA PRO A 176 -6.50 -1.35 -1.34
C PRO A 176 -7.89 -1.90 -1.70
N ASN A 177 -8.23 -2.02 -2.99
CA ASN A 177 -9.52 -2.58 -3.40
C ASN A 177 -9.54 -4.09 -3.22
N ASP A 178 -8.46 -4.76 -3.63
CA ASP A 178 -8.31 -6.20 -3.39
C ASP A 178 -8.28 -6.51 -1.90
N TYR A 179 -7.72 -5.63 -1.06
CA TYR A 179 -7.75 -5.75 0.39
C TYR A 179 -9.18 -5.67 0.95
N ALA A 180 -10.01 -4.76 0.43
CA ALA A 180 -11.40 -4.65 0.83
C ALA A 180 -12.22 -5.90 0.43
N ILE A 181 -12.02 -6.40 -0.80
CA ILE A 181 -12.62 -7.66 -1.27
C ILE A 181 -12.11 -8.83 -0.43
N GLY A 182 -10.80 -8.89 -0.16
CA GLY A 182 -10.18 -9.89 0.68
C GLY A 182 -10.82 -9.97 2.06
N LYS A 183 -11.04 -8.82 2.71
CA LYS A 183 -11.79 -8.77 3.98
C LYS A 183 -13.25 -9.23 3.84
N LYS A 184 -13.93 -8.84 2.77
CA LYS A 184 -15.33 -9.21 2.53
C LYS A 184 -15.53 -10.73 2.39
N TYR A 185 -14.59 -11.42 1.76
CA TYR A 185 -14.63 -12.86 1.51
C TYR A 185 -13.71 -13.70 2.42
N ASP A 186 -13.13 -13.09 3.46
CA ASP A 186 -12.20 -13.76 4.39
C ASP A 186 -11.01 -14.44 3.67
N LEU A 187 -10.45 -13.75 2.69
CA LEU A 187 -9.27 -14.21 1.95
C LEU A 187 -8.00 -13.92 2.72
N GLU A 188 -7.03 -14.84 2.61
CA GLU A 188 -5.69 -14.64 3.14
C GLU A 188 -5.02 -13.40 2.51
N THR A 189 -4.23 -12.69 3.32
CA THR A 189 -3.41 -11.56 2.87
C THR A 189 -1.96 -12.02 2.77
N VAL A 190 -1.48 -12.27 1.55
CA VAL A 190 -0.10 -12.71 1.29
C VAL A 190 0.78 -11.53 0.90
N ASN A 191 1.73 -11.17 1.77
CA ASN A 191 2.76 -10.18 1.43
C ASN A 191 3.95 -10.86 0.71
N ILE A 192 4.25 -10.45 -0.52
CA ILE A 192 5.33 -10.98 -1.35
C ILE A 192 6.55 -10.05 -1.43
N MET A 193 6.51 -8.89 -0.76
CA MET A 193 7.56 -7.88 -0.82
C MET A 193 8.15 -7.60 0.56
N ASN A 194 9.44 -7.33 0.59
CA ASN A 194 10.15 -6.77 1.73
C ASN A 194 9.94 -5.25 1.81
N LYS A 195 10.38 -4.65 2.92
CA LYS A 195 10.26 -3.21 3.17
C LYS A 195 11.03 -2.33 2.18
N ASP A 196 12.03 -2.87 1.51
CA ASP A 196 12.80 -2.18 0.47
C ASP A 196 12.22 -2.36 -0.94
N GLY A 197 11.10 -3.08 -1.07
CA GLY A 197 10.45 -3.36 -2.35
C GLY A 197 11.04 -4.55 -3.10
N SER A 198 12.04 -5.25 -2.55
CA SER A 198 12.47 -6.54 -3.09
C SER A 198 11.42 -7.62 -2.86
N MET A 199 11.43 -8.66 -3.69
CA MET A 199 10.57 -9.84 -3.46
C MET A 199 11.05 -10.60 -2.21
N ASN A 200 10.15 -11.33 -1.57
CA ASN A 200 10.45 -12.20 -0.43
C ASN A 200 10.14 -13.67 -0.76
N SER A 201 10.35 -14.56 0.20
CA SER A 201 10.13 -16.01 0.05
C SER A 201 8.72 -16.42 -0.42
N ASN A 202 7.68 -15.59 -0.21
CA ASN A 202 6.33 -15.86 -0.71
C ASN A 202 6.19 -15.66 -2.22
N ALA A 203 7.18 -15.03 -2.87
CA ALA A 203 7.28 -14.91 -4.31
C ALA A 203 7.78 -16.20 -5.00
N GLY A 204 8.07 -17.27 -4.25
CA GLY A 204 8.54 -18.53 -4.81
C GLY A 204 9.95 -18.41 -5.40
N SER A 205 10.13 -18.84 -6.65
CA SER A 205 11.45 -18.84 -7.34
C SER A 205 11.98 -17.43 -7.69
N TYR A 206 11.28 -16.38 -7.28
CA TYR A 206 11.56 -14.98 -7.61
C TYR A 206 12.04 -14.14 -6.41
N ASP A 207 12.38 -14.80 -5.28
CA ASP A 207 13.11 -14.20 -4.14
C ASP A 207 14.54 -13.76 -4.54
#